data_AF-A0A482VA79-F1
#
_entry.id   AF-A0A482VA79-F1
#
_cell.length_a   1.000
_cell.length_b   1.000
_cell.length_c   1.000
_cell.angle_alpha   90.00
_cell.angle_beta   90.00
_cell.angle_gamma   90.00
#
_symmetry.space_group_name_H-M   'P 1'
#
loop_
_entity.id
_entity.type
_entity.pdbx_description
1 polymer ?
#
loop_
_entity_poly.entity_id
_entity_poly.type
_entity_poly.pdbx_seq_one_letter_code
_entity_poly.pdbx_strand_id
1 'polypeptide(L)'
;MAARGIRQVKIAEFFNTSQSVISRTLTPLRQTGVASRKPASEARQVTTPREDRFLIIQARRQPFATACQHLQAFHMPLVRKYQTKLLGID
;
A
#
# COMPACT_ATOMS: atom_id res chain seq x y z
N MET A 1 -13.77 -34.55 6.89
CA MET A 1 -12.80 -35.37 6.12
C MET A 1 -11.39 -34.95 6.49
N ALA A 2 -10.67 -35.76 7.29
CA ALA A 2 -9.27 -35.49 7.63
C ALA A 2 -8.41 -35.80 6.40
N ALA A 3 -7.94 -34.75 5.71
CA ALA A 3 -7.03 -34.91 4.58
C ALA A 3 -5.79 -35.68 5.04
N ARG A 4 -5.55 -36.84 4.41
CA ARG A 4 -4.44 -37.76 4.72
C ARG A 4 -3.13 -36.98 4.83
N GLY A 5 -2.35 -37.26 5.87
CA GLY A 5 -1.08 -36.60 6.19
C GLY A 5 0.01 -36.91 5.15
N ILE A 6 -0.05 -36.28 3.99
CA ILE A 6 1.02 -36.33 3.00
C ILE A 6 2.17 -35.44 3.50
N ARG A 7 3.39 -36.00 3.57
CA ARG A 7 4.58 -35.24 3.94
C ARG A 7 4.83 -34.13 2.91
N GLN A 8 5.16 -32.93 3.39
CA GLN A 8 5.42 -31.76 2.53
C GLN A 8 6.46 -32.02 1.44
N VAL A 9 7.46 -32.87 1.72
CA VAL A 9 8.50 -33.27 0.76
C VAL A 9 7.90 -33.98 -0.45
N LYS A 10 6.99 -34.92 -0.26
CA LYS A 10 6.30 -35.61 -1.36
C LYS A 10 5.44 -34.67 -2.20
N ILE A 11 4.84 -33.67 -1.55
CA ILE A 11 4.07 -32.63 -2.24
C ILE A 11 5.02 -31.77 -3.09
N ALA A 12 6.19 -31.42 -2.57
CA ALA A 12 7.20 -30.64 -3.28
C ALA A 12 7.73 -31.39 -4.51
N GLU A 13 8.04 -32.68 -4.36
CA GLU A 13 8.41 -33.57 -5.47
C GLU A 13 7.32 -33.65 -6.54
N PHE A 14 6.06 -33.84 -6.13
CA PHE A 14 4.93 -33.93 -7.06
C PHE A 14 4.74 -32.64 -7.89
N PHE A 15 4.91 -31.48 -7.27
CA PHE A 15 4.82 -30.18 -7.96
C PHE A 15 6.14 -29.70 -8.56
N ASN A 16 7.20 -30.53 -8.53
CA ASN A 16 8.56 -30.18 -8.96
C ASN A 16 9.01 -28.80 -8.44
N THR A 17 8.80 -28.55 -7.15
CA THR A 17 9.10 -27.29 -6.49
C THR A 17 9.89 -27.52 -5.22
N SER A 18 10.36 -26.46 -4.59
CA SER A 18 11.07 -26.58 -3.31
C SER A 18 10.08 -26.79 -2.16
N GLN A 19 10.50 -27.55 -1.14
CA GLN A 19 9.71 -27.71 0.10
C GLN A 19 9.38 -26.35 0.75
N SER A 20 10.27 -25.36 0.59
CA SER A 20 10.07 -24.02 1.12
C SER A 20 8.82 -23.32 0.54
N VAL A 21 8.53 -23.55 -0.75
CA VAL A 21 7.33 -23.02 -1.41
C VAL A 21 6.08 -23.67 -0.82
N ILE A 22 6.08 -25.00 -0.69
CA ILE A 22 4.97 -25.73 -0.09
C ILE A 22 4.69 -25.25 1.34
N SER A 23 5.73 -25.07 2.16
CA SER A 23 5.58 -24.58 3.54
C SER A 23 4.99 -23.15 3.57
N ARG A 24 5.52 -22.24 2.75
CA ARG A 24 5.04 -20.85 2.63
C ARG A 24 3.61 -20.75 2.12
N THR A 25 3.15 -21.67 1.28
CA THR A 25 1.78 -21.71 0.76
C THR A 25 0.82 -22.37 1.73
N LEU A 26 1.23 -23.44 2.42
CA LEU A 26 0.38 -24.16 3.38
C LEU A 26 0.14 -23.38 4.67
N THR A 27 1.09 -22.54 5.10
CA THR A 27 0.96 -21.74 6.33
C THR A 27 -0.26 -20.82 6.30
N PRO A 28 -0.42 -19.90 5.32
CA PRO A 28 -1.62 -19.08 5.21
C PRO A 28 -2.86 -19.93 4.92
N LEU A 29 -2.76 -20.98 4.09
CA LEU A 29 -3.91 -21.87 3.84
C LEU A 29 -4.49 -22.47 5.12
N ARG A 30 -3.65 -22.88 6.07
CA ARG A 30 -4.08 -23.42 7.37
C ARG A 30 -4.61 -22.34 8.33
N GLN A 31 -4.07 -21.13 8.24
CA GLN A 31 -4.43 -20.02 9.13
C GLN A 31 -5.71 -19.30 8.70
N THR A 32 -5.86 -19.03 7.41
CA THR A 32 -6.93 -18.19 6.85
C THR A 32 -7.88 -18.96 5.94
N GLY A 33 -7.59 -20.22 5.63
CA GLY A 33 -8.35 -21.02 4.64
C GLY A 33 -8.08 -20.62 3.19
N VAL A 34 -7.23 -19.61 2.95
CA VAL A 34 -6.97 -19.06 1.61
C VAL A 34 -5.47 -18.98 1.35
N ALA A 35 -5.03 -19.67 0.31
CA ALA A 35 -3.71 -19.47 -0.28
C ALA A 35 -3.85 -18.50 -1.47
N SER A 36 -3.70 -17.20 -1.21
CA SER A 36 -3.62 -16.19 -2.27
C SER A 36 -2.25 -15.54 -2.28
N ARG A 37 -1.77 -15.19 -3.48
CA ARG A 37 -0.56 -14.40 -3.64
C ARG A 37 -0.81 -13.03 -3.00
N LYS A 38 0.11 -12.59 -2.12
CA LYS A 38 0.06 -11.20 -1.63
C LYS A 38 0.12 -10.26 -2.83
N PRO A 39 -0.77 -9.26 -2.93
CA PRO A 39 -0.65 -8.25 -3.97
C PRO A 39 0.73 -7.62 -3.85
N ALA A 40 1.36 -7.35 -4.99
CA ALA A 40 2.59 -6.59 -5.00
C ALA A 40 2.32 -5.25 -4.30
N SER A 41 3.25 -4.81 -3.44
CA SER A 41 3.13 -3.48 -2.84
C SER A 41 3.03 -2.47 -3.98
N GLU A 42 1.98 -1.67 -3.98
CA GLU A 42 1.88 -0.56 -4.90
C GLU A 42 3.04 0.41 -4.66
N ALA A 43 3.47 1.08 -5.73
CA ALA A 43 4.48 2.12 -5.64
C ALA A 43 4.02 3.20 -4.64
N ARG A 44 4.99 3.83 -3.98
CA ARG A 44 4.73 4.89 -3.00
C ARG A 44 3.91 5.99 -3.67
N GLN A 45 2.70 6.23 -3.16
CA GLN A 45 1.85 7.33 -3.62
C GLN A 45 2.57 8.66 -3.37
N VAL A 46 2.50 9.57 -4.34
CA VAL A 46 3.13 10.90 -4.26
C VAL A 46 2.46 11.75 -3.17
N THR A 47 1.17 11.54 -2.97
CA THR A 47 0.35 12.20 -1.96
C THR A 47 0.03 11.28 -0.80
N THR A 48 -0.11 11.87 0.38
CA THR A 48 -0.61 11.18 1.57
C THR A 48 -2.15 11.23 1.60
N PRO A 49 -2.82 10.34 2.36
CA PRO A 49 -4.29 10.34 2.47
C PRO A 49 -4.88 11.68 2.95
N ARG A 50 -4.11 12.45 3.76
CA ARG A 50 -4.51 13.77 4.23
C ARG A 50 -4.45 14.81 3.11
N GLU A 51 -3.44 14.73 2.27
CA GLU A 51 -3.24 15.61 1.13
C GLU A 51 -4.30 15.36 0.07
N ASP A 52 -4.62 14.10 -0.22
CA ASP A 52 -5.72 13.73 -1.11
C ASP A 52 -7.06 14.26 -0.61
N ARG A 53 -7.33 14.11 0.70
CA ARG A 53 -8.57 14.66 1.28
C ARG A 53 -8.66 16.16 1.12
N PHE A 54 -7.54 16.89 1.29
CA PHE A 54 -7.52 18.34 1.05
C PHE A 54 -7.83 18.67 -0.41
N LEU A 55 -7.19 18.00 -1.36
CA LEU A 55 -7.41 18.21 -2.80
C LEU A 55 -8.86 17.93 -3.19
N ILE A 56 -9.46 16.85 -2.69
CA ILE A 56 -10.87 16.51 -2.92
C ILE A 56 -11.81 17.61 -2.40
N ILE A 57 -11.55 18.15 -1.20
CA ILE A 57 -12.38 19.21 -0.62
C ILE A 57 -12.24 20.51 -1.43
N GLN A 58 -11.02 20.86 -1.86
CA GLN A 58 -10.80 22.06 -2.67
C GLN A 58 -11.48 21.95 -4.04
N ALA A 59 -11.34 20.81 -4.72
CA ALA A 59 -12.01 20.55 -6.00
C ALA A 59 -13.53 20.67 -5.88
N ARG A 60 -14.12 20.21 -4.78
CA ARG A 60 -15.57 20.36 -4.52
C ARG A 60 -15.99 21.82 -4.29
N ARG A 61 -15.14 22.63 -3.67
CA ARG A 61 -15.42 24.05 -3.40
C ARG A 61 -15.25 24.93 -4.63
N GLN A 62 -14.35 24.54 -5.53
CA GLN A 62 -14.03 25.29 -6.75
C GLN A 62 -14.04 24.33 -7.95
N PRO A 63 -15.22 23.91 -8.43
CA PRO A 63 -15.34 22.87 -9.44
C PRO A 63 -14.77 23.25 -10.82
N PHE A 64 -14.65 24.55 -11.09
CA PHE A 64 -14.08 25.09 -12.32
C PHE A 64 -12.62 25.54 -12.18
N ALA A 65 -12.02 25.36 -11.00
CA ALA A 65 -10.61 25.65 -10.81
C ALA A 65 -9.75 24.60 -11.51
N THR A 66 -8.62 25.04 -12.05
CA THR A 66 -7.67 24.16 -12.73
C THR A 66 -6.82 23.41 -11.72
N ALA A 67 -6.25 22.27 -12.12
CA ALA A 67 -5.33 21.51 -11.28
C ALA A 67 -4.16 22.37 -10.76
N CYS A 68 -3.62 23.28 -11.59
CA CYS A 68 -2.57 24.21 -11.19
C CYS A 68 -2.99 25.13 -10.04
N GLN A 69 -4.25 25.61 -10.02
CA GLN A 69 -4.77 26.45 -8.93
C GLN A 69 -4.90 25.65 -7.62
N HIS A 70 -5.33 24.38 -7.70
CA HIS A 70 -5.35 23.50 -6.53
C HIS A 70 -3.95 23.16 -6.03
N LEU A 71 -2.98 22.95 -6.93
CA LEU A 71 -1.58 22.72 -6.59
C LEU A 71 -0.94 23.96 -5.94
N GLN A 72 -1.25 25.17 -6.40
CA GLN A 72 -0.80 26.41 -5.76
C GLN A 72 -1.35 26.53 -4.33
N ALA A 73 -2.64 26.26 -4.14
CA ALA A 73 -3.28 26.24 -2.81
C ALA A 73 -2.73 25.11 -1.92
N PHE A 74 -2.24 24.02 -2.52
CA PHE A 74 -1.61 22.89 -1.85
C PHE A 74 -0.15 23.17 -1.43
N HIS A 75 0.61 23.91 -2.22
CA HIS A 75 2.01 24.27 -1.92
C HIS A 75 2.16 25.48 -0.98
N MET A 76 1.21 26.41 -0.96
CA MET A 76 1.24 27.61 -0.09
C MET A 76 1.33 27.34 1.42
N PRO A 77 0.73 26.27 2.00
CA PRO A 77 0.94 25.91 3.41
C PRO A 77 2.23 25.12 3.66
N LEU A 78 2.81 24.49 2.63
CA LEU A 78 4.04 23.71 2.74
C LEU A 78 5.27 24.61 2.76
N VAL A 79 5.32 25.68 1.96
CA VAL A 79 6.43 26.66 1.98
C VAL A 79 6.57 27.29 3.37
N ARG A 80 5.46 27.61 4.06
CA ARG A 80 5.51 28.15 5.43
C ARG A 80 6.13 27.19 6.44
N LYS A 81 5.83 25.88 6.37
CA LYS A 81 6.37 24.89 7.32
C LYS A 81 7.86 24.61 7.13
N TYR A 82 8.36 24.74 5.90
CA TYR A 82 9.79 24.60 5.62
C TYR A 82 10.57 25.91 5.83
N GLN A 83 9.94 27.08 5.65
CA GLN A 83 10.59 28.37 5.92
C GLN A 83 10.69 28.71 7.41
N THR A 84 9.68 28.43 8.24
CA THR A 84 9.77 28.73 9.69
C THR A 84 10.86 27.92 10.39
N LYS A 85 11.07 26.66 9.98
CA LYS A 85 12.19 25.84 10.48
C LYS A 85 13.57 26.30 10.01
N LEU A 86 13.66 27.00 8.88
CA LEU A 86 14.93 27.51 8.35
C LEU A 86 15.29 28.92 8.85
N LEU A 87 14.30 29.70 9.32
CA LEU A 87 14.50 31.07 9.78
C LEU A 87 14.49 31.23 11.31
N GLY A 88 14.23 30.17 12.08
CA GLY A 88 14.42 30.18 13.53
C GLY A 88 13.59 31.23 14.28
N ILE A 89 12.35 31.46 13.84
CA ILE A 89 11.42 32.36 14.51
C ILE A 89 10.30 31.49 15.10
N ASP A 90 10.33 31.32 16.42
CA ASP A 90 9.24 30.78 17.23
C ASP A 90 8.17 31.84 17.50
#